data_AF-X1TSP0-F1
#
_entry.id   AF-X1TSP0-F1
#
_cell.length_a   1.000
_cell.length_b   1.000
_cell.length_c   1.000
_cell.angle_alpha   90.00
_cell.angle_beta   90.00
_cell.angle_gamma   90.00
#
_symmetry.space_group_name_H-M   'P 1'
#
loop_
_entity.id
_entity.type
_entity.pdbx_description
1 polymer ?
#
loop_
_entity_poly.entity_id
_entity_poly.type
_entity_poly.pdbx_seq_one_letter_code
_entity_poly.pdbx_strand_id
1 'polypeptide(L)'
;MSNNLAYVLAVEKLTGIPVPERAEYLRVIIAELQRIASHLIGVGAFLNDCGAFMTPLLYMFREREKILDLFEMVCGQRLTYNYMRIGGVSHDIPAEFLPALDRFVTTMPGFIDEYDQLLAENEILLARAKGVGILPEELAINISASGPVLRGSGVRWDIRKA
;
A
#
# COMPACT_ATOMS: atom_id res chain seq x y z
N MET A 1 -0.84 5.52 6.58
CA MET A 1 -0.12 5.52 7.86
C MET A 1 1.40 5.28 7.75
N SER A 2 1.95 4.88 6.59
CA SER A 2 3.38 4.57 6.46
C SER A 2 4.32 5.75 6.77
N ASN A 3 3.89 6.99 6.53
CA ASN A 3 4.65 8.19 6.93
C ASN A 3 4.73 8.33 8.46
N ASN A 4 3.64 8.04 9.17
CA ASN A 4 3.62 8.06 10.63
C ASN A 4 4.54 6.97 11.17
N LEU A 5 4.57 5.78 10.54
CA LEU A 5 5.48 4.70 10.91
C LEU A 5 6.94 5.16 10.80
N ALA A 6 7.32 5.78 9.68
CA ALA A 6 8.68 6.27 9.48
C ALA A 6 9.09 7.32 10.53
N TYR A 7 8.18 8.26 10.84
CA TYR A 7 8.42 9.29 11.85
C TYR A 7 8.58 8.68 13.25
N VAL A 8 7.65 7.81 13.64
CA VAL A 8 7.63 7.19 14.97
C VAL A 8 8.85 6.30 15.18
N LEU A 9 9.23 5.49 14.19
CA LEU A 9 10.45 4.67 14.25
C LEU A 9 11.72 5.51 14.38
N ALA A 10 11.79 6.65 13.68
CA ALA A 10 12.94 7.56 13.80
C ALA A 10 13.06 8.11 15.22
N VAL A 11 11.95 8.53 15.83
CA VAL A 11 11.95 9.06 17.20
C VAL A 11 12.24 7.96 18.22
N GLU A 12 11.64 6.79 18.09
CA GLU A 12 11.86 5.65 18.99
C GLU A 12 13.32 5.17 18.96
N LYS A 13 13.94 5.16 17.77
CA LYS A 13 15.35 4.84 17.62
C LYS A 13 16.27 5.87 18.28
N LEU A 14 15.89 7.15 18.28
CA LEU A 14 16.64 8.22 18.94
C LEU A 14 16.50 8.18 20.47
N THR A 15 15.32 7.81 20.98
CA THR A 15 15.03 7.81 22.42
C THR A 15 15.31 6.47 23.11
N GLY A 16 15.47 5.39 22.34
CA GLY A 16 15.72 4.04 22.88
C GLY A 16 14.52 3.44 23.60
N ILE A 17 13.30 3.91 23.30
CA ILE A 17 12.07 3.42 23.94
C ILE A 17 11.67 2.07 23.31
N PRO A 18 11.56 0.97 24.08
CA PRO A 18 11.09 -0.30 23.58
C PRO A 18 9.57 -0.23 23.33
N VAL A 19 9.13 -0.77 22.19
CA VAL A 19 7.72 -0.84 21.82
C VAL A 19 7.17 -2.22 22.21
N PRO A 20 5.93 -2.32 22.74
CA PRO A 20 5.31 -3.62 22.99
C PRO A 20 5.15 -4.44 21.70
N GLU A 21 5.42 -5.75 21.77
CA GLU A 21 5.34 -6.66 20.60
C GLU A 21 3.98 -6.58 19.88
N ARG A 22 2.87 -6.52 20.63
CA ARG A 22 1.52 -6.36 20.07
C ARG A 22 1.41 -5.09 19.20
N ALA A 23 2.00 -3.98 19.65
CA ALA A 23 1.96 -2.72 18.91
C ALA A 23 2.80 -2.78 17.62
N GLU A 24 3.90 -3.53 17.61
CA GLU A 24 4.69 -3.76 16.40
C GLU A 24 3.90 -4.53 15.34
N TYR A 25 3.24 -5.63 15.71
CA TYR A 25 2.39 -6.39 14.79
C TYR A 25 1.25 -5.54 14.22
N LEU A 26 0.54 -4.79 15.07
CA LEU A 26 -0.53 -3.90 14.63
C LEU A 26 -0.01 -2.83 13.65
N ARG A 27 1.17 -2.26 13.90
CA ARG A 27 1.79 -1.28 13.01
C ARG A 27 2.09 -1.88 11.63
N VAL A 28 2.62 -3.10 11.59
CA VAL A 28 2.91 -3.81 10.33
C VAL A 28 1.63 -4.10 9.56
N ILE A 29 0.59 -4.64 10.22
CA ILE A 29 -0.70 -4.93 9.59
C ILE A 29 -1.29 -3.67 8.95
N ILE A 30 -1.33 -2.56 9.69
CA ILE A 30 -1.87 -1.30 9.20
C ILE A 30 -1.01 -0.69 8.08
N ALA A 31 0.32 -0.83 8.16
CA ALA A 31 1.21 -0.37 7.10
C ALA A 31 1.02 -1.14 5.79
N GLU A 32 0.80 -2.45 5.87
CA GLU A 32 0.52 -3.27 4.69
C GLU A 32 -0.89 -3.05 4.12
N LEU A 33 -1.91 -2.83 4.97
CA LEU A 33 -3.23 -2.37 4.50
C LEU A 33 -3.12 -1.01 3.77
N GLN A 34 -2.33 -0.08 4.30
CA GLN A 34 -2.08 1.20 3.64
C GLN A 34 -1.35 1.00 2.30
N ARG A 35 -0.43 0.02 2.22
CA ARG A 35 0.25 -0.32 0.97
C ARG A 35 -0.76 -0.76 -0.08
N ILE A 36 -1.67 -1.68 0.26
CA ILE A 36 -2.72 -2.14 -0.66
C ILE A 36 -3.58 -0.96 -1.12
N ALA A 37 -4.08 -0.13 -0.18
CA ALA A 37 -4.88 1.05 -0.51
C ALA A 37 -4.15 2.05 -1.43
N SER A 38 -2.83 2.20 -1.26
CA SER A 38 -2.00 3.06 -2.11
C SER A 38 -1.81 2.50 -3.51
N HIS A 39 -1.63 1.18 -3.64
CA HIS A 39 -1.43 0.55 -4.95
C HIS A 39 -2.74 0.51 -5.74
N LEU A 40 -3.90 0.31 -5.08
CA LEU A 40 -5.21 0.38 -5.72
C LEU A 40 -5.44 1.74 -6.42
N ILE A 41 -5.12 2.85 -5.75
CA ILE A 41 -5.22 4.17 -6.39
C ILE A 41 -4.15 4.37 -7.45
N GLY A 42 -2.90 3.96 -7.18
CA GLY A 42 -1.81 4.13 -8.13
C GLY A 42 -2.08 3.42 -9.46
N VAL A 43 -2.50 2.15 -9.39
CA VAL A 43 -2.85 1.36 -10.57
C VAL A 43 -4.15 1.88 -11.20
N GLY A 44 -5.19 2.15 -10.41
CA GLY A 44 -6.46 2.64 -10.94
C GLY A 44 -6.34 3.96 -11.68
N ALA A 45 -5.56 4.91 -11.15
CA ALA A 45 -5.29 6.19 -11.79
C ALA A 45 -4.46 6.00 -13.08
N PHE A 46 -3.41 5.19 -13.03
CA PHE A 46 -2.58 4.89 -14.19
C PHE A 46 -3.41 4.30 -15.35
N LEU A 47 -4.33 3.38 -15.04
CA LEU A 47 -5.22 2.78 -16.05
C LEU A 47 -6.19 3.80 -16.65
N ASN A 48 -6.69 4.72 -15.82
CA ASN A 48 -7.55 5.79 -16.27
C ASN A 48 -6.82 6.68 -17.30
N ASP A 49 -5.59 7.07 -17.00
CA ASP A 49 -4.74 7.89 -17.87
C ASP A 49 -4.33 7.15 -19.15
N CYS A 50 -4.24 5.82 -19.10
CA CYS A 50 -3.97 4.98 -20.28
C CYS A 50 -5.19 4.77 -21.19
N GLY A 51 -6.40 5.16 -20.76
CA GLY A 51 -7.63 5.09 -21.55
C GLY A 51 -8.62 4.00 -21.16
N ALA A 52 -8.36 3.24 -20.09
CA ALA A 52 -9.37 2.37 -19.48
C ALA A 52 -10.34 3.23 -18.64
N PHE A 53 -11.27 3.87 -19.34
CA PHE A 53 -12.13 4.91 -18.78
C PHE A 53 -12.96 4.41 -17.59
N MET A 54 -12.65 4.96 -16.40
CA MET A 54 -13.44 4.95 -15.16
C MET A 54 -13.77 3.59 -14.52
N THR A 55 -14.10 2.54 -15.27
CA THR A 55 -14.51 1.24 -14.73
C THR A 55 -13.48 0.62 -13.77
N PRO A 56 -12.20 0.42 -14.17
CA PRO A 56 -11.22 -0.17 -13.25
C PRO A 56 -10.93 0.73 -12.05
N LEU A 57 -10.93 2.06 -12.27
CA LEU A 57 -10.72 3.04 -11.20
C LEU A 57 -11.84 2.95 -10.15
N LEU A 58 -13.11 2.90 -10.57
CA LEU A 58 -14.26 2.80 -9.68
C LEU A 58 -14.27 1.48 -8.91
N TYR A 59 -13.88 0.38 -9.54
CA TYR A 59 -13.75 -0.89 -8.85
C TYR A 59 -12.68 -0.78 -7.77
N MET A 60 -11.46 -0.37 -8.12
CA MET A 60 -10.38 -0.18 -7.13
C MET A 60 -10.72 0.81 -6.00
N PHE A 61 -11.55 1.84 -6.26
CA PHE A 61 -12.13 2.68 -5.21
C PHE A 61 -13.03 1.90 -4.25
N ARG A 62 -13.89 1.00 -4.75
CA ARG A 62 -14.75 0.15 -3.93
C ARG A 62 -13.95 -0.71 -2.96
N GLU A 63 -12.85 -1.35 -3.37
CA GLU A 63 -12.03 -2.13 -2.42
C GLU A 63 -11.23 -1.22 -1.50
N ARG A 64 -10.79 -0.05 -1.97
CA ARG A 64 -10.17 0.94 -1.10
C ARG A 64 -11.11 1.40 0.01
N GLU A 65 -12.38 1.64 -0.28
CA GLU A 65 -13.36 2.03 0.75
C GLU A 65 -13.46 0.99 1.87
N LYS A 66 -13.40 -0.31 1.55
CA LYS A 66 -13.35 -1.38 2.57
C LYS A 66 -12.16 -1.23 3.52
N ILE A 67 -11.00 -0.81 3.00
CA ILE A 67 -9.80 -0.53 3.81
C ILE A 67 -9.99 0.75 4.63
N LEU A 68 -10.65 1.77 4.09
CA LEU A 68 -10.94 2.99 4.84
C LEU A 68 -11.90 2.75 5.99
N ASP A 69 -12.89 1.87 5.82
CA ASP A 69 -13.79 1.45 6.90
C ASP A 69 -13.01 0.74 8.01
N LEU A 70 -12.01 -0.08 7.66
CA LEU A 70 -11.07 -0.67 8.63
C LEU A 70 -10.26 0.39 9.37
N PHE A 71 -9.80 1.44 8.69
CA PHE A 71 -9.09 2.54 9.34
C PHE A 71 -10.00 3.40 10.22
N GLU A 72 -11.24 3.63 9.81
CA GLU A 72 -12.23 4.35 10.63
C GLU A 72 -12.52 3.59 11.92
N MET A 73 -12.69 2.26 11.86
CA MET A 73 -12.86 1.44 13.06
C MET A 73 -11.70 1.58 14.06
N VAL A 74 -10.48 1.80 13.57
CA VAL A 74 -9.26 1.83 14.40
C VAL A 74 -8.92 3.23 14.92
N CYS A 75 -9.12 4.27 14.11
CA CYS A 75 -8.68 5.64 14.45
C CYS A 75 -9.77 6.71 14.36
N GLY A 76 -10.99 6.35 13.96
CA GLY A 76 -12.13 7.26 13.81
C GLY A 76 -12.01 8.23 12.65
N GLN A 77 -11.02 8.06 11.76
CA GLN A 77 -10.74 8.96 10.66
C GLN A 77 -10.43 8.18 9.37
N ARG A 78 -10.80 8.78 8.22
CA ARG A 78 -10.69 8.15 6.89
C ARG A 78 -9.54 8.66 6.03
N LEU A 79 -8.76 9.65 6.50
CA LEU A 79 -7.67 10.24 5.69
C LEU A 79 -6.46 10.65 6.52
N THR A 80 -6.64 11.53 7.51
CA THR A 80 -5.55 12.07 8.34
C THR A 80 -5.28 11.21 9.55
N TYR A 81 -4.97 9.94 9.34
CA TYR A 81 -4.90 8.96 10.42
C TYR A 81 -3.85 9.33 11.48
N ASN A 82 -4.22 9.33 12.75
CA ASN A 82 -3.30 9.58 13.86
C ASN A 82 -3.23 8.40 14.85
N TYR A 83 -3.07 7.20 14.31
CA TYR A 83 -3.09 5.96 15.09
C TYR A 83 -1.72 5.57 15.65
N MET A 84 -0.66 5.65 14.84
CA MET A 84 0.70 5.32 15.26
C MET A 84 1.28 6.47 16.07
N ARG A 85 1.69 6.19 17.32
CA ARG A 85 2.25 7.17 18.25
C ARG A 85 3.59 6.69 18.78
N ILE A 86 4.43 7.61 19.25
CA ILE A 86 5.72 7.29 19.88
C ILE A 86 5.43 6.40 21.11
N GLY A 87 6.08 5.24 21.18
CA GLY A 87 5.89 4.23 22.23
C GLY A 87 4.85 3.16 21.92
N GLY A 88 4.18 3.20 20.75
CA GLY A 88 3.28 2.14 20.30
C GLY A 88 2.12 2.59 19.40
N VAL A 89 0.90 2.33 19.83
CA VAL A 89 -0.33 2.70 19.12
C VAL A 89 -1.22 3.52 20.06
N SER A 90 -2.09 4.36 19.50
CA SER A 90 -2.94 5.24 20.30
C SER A 90 -3.98 4.46 21.13
N HIS A 91 -4.61 3.45 20.54
CA HIS A 91 -5.62 2.61 21.16
C HIS A 91 -5.48 1.18 20.62
N ASP A 92 -5.91 0.18 21.38
CA ASP A 92 -5.98 -1.18 20.85
C ASP A 92 -7.10 -1.30 19.80
N ILE A 93 -7.03 -2.32 18.96
CA ILE A 93 -8.04 -2.59 17.94
C ILE A 93 -9.37 -3.03 18.59
N PRO A 94 -10.52 -2.62 18.03
CA PRO A 94 -11.81 -3.09 18.51
C PRO A 94 -12.01 -4.57 18.16
N ALA A 95 -12.90 -5.25 18.89
CA ALA A 95 -13.13 -6.70 18.73
C ALA A 95 -13.64 -7.05 17.32
N GLU A 96 -14.34 -6.14 16.66
CA GLU A 96 -14.88 -6.33 15.31
C GLU A 96 -13.81 -6.21 14.21
N PHE A 97 -12.63 -5.66 14.52
CA PHE A 97 -11.59 -5.40 13.53
C PHE A 97 -11.02 -6.69 12.93
N LEU A 98 -10.64 -7.67 13.75
CA LEU A 98 -10.03 -8.90 13.25
C LEU A 98 -10.98 -9.70 12.34
N PRO A 99 -12.27 -9.91 12.68
CA PRO A 99 -13.22 -10.53 11.76
C PRO A 99 -13.42 -9.74 10.46
N ALA A 100 -13.40 -8.41 10.52
CA ALA A 100 -13.54 -7.59 9.32
C ALA A 100 -12.29 -7.66 8.42
N LEU A 101 -11.11 -7.66 9.03
CA LEU A 101 -9.84 -7.85 8.35
C LEU A 101 -9.76 -9.22 7.68
N ASP A 102 -10.18 -10.28 8.37
CA ASP A 102 -10.18 -11.64 7.84
C ASP A 102 -11.06 -11.78 6.58
N ARG A 103 -12.27 -11.19 6.61
CA ARG A 103 -13.13 -11.11 5.42
C ARG A 103 -12.48 -10.35 4.27
N PHE A 104 -11.79 -9.24 4.56
CA PHE A 104 -11.08 -8.47 3.55
C PHE A 104 -9.94 -9.28 2.93
N VAL A 105 -9.08 -9.89 3.75
CA VAL A 105 -7.94 -10.71 3.30
C VAL A 105 -8.40 -11.92 2.49
N THR A 106 -9.54 -12.52 2.83
CA THR A 106 -10.10 -13.65 2.09
C THR A 106 -10.67 -13.25 0.73
N THR A 107 -11.27 -12.06 0.62
CA THR A 107 -11.94 -11.61 -0.61
C THR A 107 -11.02 -10.86 -1.57
N MET A 108 -9.99 -10.19 -1.05
CA MET A 108 -9.08 -9.35 -1.84
C MET A 108 -8.36 -10.10 -2.99
N PRO A 109 -7.87 -11.34 -2.81
CA PRO A 109 -7.23 -12.09 -3.90
C PRO A 109 -8.13 -12.27 -5.13
N GLY A 110 -9.42 -12.57 -4.93
CA GLY A 110 -10.35 -12.73 -6.04
C GLY A 110 -10.56 -11.45 -6.86
N PHE A 111 -10.55 -10.27 -6.21
CA PHE A 111 -10.59 -9.00 -6.93
C PHE A 111 -9.29 -8.73 -7.69
N ILE A 112 -8.14 -9.12 -7.13
CA ILE A 112 -6.85 -9.00 -7.83
C ILE A 112 -6.84 -9.87 -9.09
N ASP A 113 -7.32 -11.11 -8.99
CA ASP A 113 -7.42 -12.02 -10.14
C ASP A 113 -8.35 -11.47 -11.23
N GLU A 114 -9.48 -10.87 -10.84
CA GLU A 114 -10.39 -10.18 -11.77
C GLU A 114 -9.69 -9.01 -12.48
N TYR A 115 -8.91 -8.20 -11.75
CA TYR A 115 -8.14 -7.11 -12.35
C TYR A 115 -7.04 -7.61 -13.28
N ASP A 116 -6.34 -8.68 -12.89
CA ASP A 116 -5.30 -9.26 -13.72
C ASP A 116 -5.88 -9.79 -15.04
N GLN A 117 -7.00 -10.50 -15.00
CA GLN A 117 -7.70 -10.98 -16.20
C GLN A 117 -8.14 -9.85 -17.13
N LEU A 118 -8.60 -8.73 -16.58
CA LEU A 118 -9.07 -7.59 -17.38
C LEU A 118 -7.93 -6.75 -17.99
N LEU A 119 -6.74 -6.78 -17.39
CA LEU A 119 -5.68 -5.82 -17.68
C LEU A 119 -4.42 -6.44 -18.26
N ALA A 120 -4.03 -7.65 -17.83
CA ALA A 120 -2.75 -8.25 -18.19
C ALA A 120 -2.61 -8.46 -19.69
N GLU A 121 -3.68 -8.91 -20.35
CA GLU A 121 -3.71 -9.20 -21.79
C GLU A 121 -4.35 -8.09 -22.62
N ASN A 122 -4.65 -6.93 -22.00
CA ASN A 122 -5.28 -5.82 -22.71
C ASN A 122 -4.29 -5.18 -23.69
N GLU A 123 -4.53 -5.36 -24.99
CA GLU A 123 -3.67 -4.85 -26.07
C GLU A 123 -3.46 -3.33 -26.01
N ILE A 124 -4.48 -2.56 -25.62
CA ILE A 124 -4.39 -1.10 -25.51
C ILE A 124 -3.41 -0.73 -24.40
N LEU A 125 -3.50 -1.39 -23.24
CA LEU A 125 -2.59 -1.15 -22.13
C LEU A 125 -1.16 -1.55 -22.49
N LEU A 126 -0.99 -2.72 -23.10
CA LEU A 126 0.32 -3.21 -23.54
C LEU A 126 0.96 -2.28 -24.57
N ALA A 127 0.20 -1.80 -25.55
CA ALA A 127 0.70 -0.85 -26.55
C ALA A 127 1.13 0.50 -25.95
N ARG A 128 0.54 0.89 -24.81
CA ARG A 128 0.81 2.19 -24.14
C ARG A 128 1.88 2.12 -23.06
N ALA A 129 2.09 0.95 -22.46
CA ALA A 129 3.04 0.77 -21.36
C ALA A 129 4.34 0.07 -21.81
N LYS A 130 4.28 -0.86 -22.78
CA LYS A 130 5.44 -1.66 -23.17
C LYS A 130 6.44 -0.82 -23.97
N GLY A 131 7.69 -0.80 -23.51
CA GLY A 131 8.77 -0.04 -24.17
C GLY A 131 8.78 1.46 -23.86
N VAL A 132 7.92 1.93 -22.95
CA VAL A 132 7.85 3.34 -22.53
C VAL A 132 8.55 3.50 -21.18
N GLY A 133 9.28 4.61 -21.00
CA GLY A 133 9.92 4.94 -19.72
C GLY A 133 11.01 3.96 -19.27
N ILE A 134 11.73 3.35 -20.22
CA ILE A 134 12.81 2.41 -19.92
C ILE A 134 13.89 3.13 -19.12
N LEU A 135 14.11 2.65 -17.89
CA LEU A 135 15.13 3.16 -16.98
C LEU A 135 16.23 2.09 -16.82
N PRO A 136 17.45 2.33 -17.35
CA PRO A 136 18.57 1.42 -17.14
C PRO A 136 18.95 1.31 -15.65
N GLU A 137 19.41 0.13 -15.21
CA GLU A 137 19.82 -0.15 -13.83
C GLU A 137 20.83 0.87 -13.29
N GLU A 138 21.91 1.14 -14.04
CA GLU A 138 22.94 2.10 -13.62
C GLU A 138 22.35 3.51 -13.41
N LEU A 139 21.47 3.94 -14.31
CA LEU A 139 20.83 5.24 -14.20
C LEU A 139 19.87 5.28 -13.01
N ALA A 140 19.09 4.21 -12.78
CA ALA A 140 18.18 4.09 -11.64
C ALA A 140 18.91 4.27 -10.31
N ILE A 141 20.10 3.68 -10.18
CA ILE A 141 20.96 3.82 -8.99
C ILE A 141 21.49 5.26 -8.90
N ASN A 142 22.02 5.81 -10.00
CA ASN A 142 22.62 7.15 -10.02
C ASN A 142 21.62 8.26 -9.68
N ILE A 143 20.36 8.14 -10.09
CA ILE A 143 19.30 9.10 -9.75
C ILE A 143 18.65 8.85 -8.39
N SER A 144 19.13 7.86 -7.62
CA SER A 144 18.54 7.45 -6.34
C SER A 144 17.06 7.06 -6.45
N ALA A 145 16.69 6.38 -7.54
CA ALA A 145 15.35 5.81 -7.68
C ALA A 145 15.12 4.75 -6.57
N SER A 146 13.87 4.62 -6.11
CA SER A 146 13.53 3.68 -5.03
C SER A 146 12.19 3.00 -5.25
N GLY A 147 11.92 1.95 -4.48
CA GLY A 147 10.63 1.25 -4.49
C GLY A 147 10.33 0.53 -5.82
N PRO A 148 9.08 0.59 -6.32
CA PRO A 148 8.69 -0.10 -7.55
C PRO A 148 9.50 0.29 -8.80
N VAL A 149 9.93 1.56 -8.90
CA VAL A 149 10.70 2.07 -10.05
C VAL A 149 12.08 1.42 -10.13
N LEU A 150 12.78 1.34 -8.99
CA LEU A 150 14.09 0.70 -8.90
C LEU A 150 13.99 -0.81 -9.19
N ARG A 151 12.97 -1.48 -8.62
CA ARG A 151 12.74 -2.91 -8.86
C ARG A 151 12.34 -3.23 -10.30
N GLY A 152 11.55 -2.36 -10.93
CA GLY A 152 11.17 -2.48 -12.34
C GLY A 152 12.36 -2.38 -13.30
N SER A 153 13.45 -1.74 -12.85
CA SER A 153 14.70 -1.59 -13.62
C SER A 153 15.66 -2.79 -13.46
N GLY A 154 15.30 -3.82 -12.68
CA GLY A 154 16.09 -5.04 -12.48
C GLY A 154 16.83 -5.12 -11.14
N VAL A 155 16.89 -4.03 -10.37
CA VAL A 155 17.62 -3.99 -9.09
C VAL A 155 16.78 -4.62 -7.98
N ARG A 156 17.24 -5.75 -7.44
CA ARG A 156 16.57 -6.49 -6.36
C ARG A 156 16.80 -5.86 -4.99
N TRP A 157 16.20 -4.69 -4.75
CA TRP A 157 16.31 -3.96 -3.48
C TRP A 157 14.93 -3.66 -2.86
N ASP A 158 14.77 -4.02 -1.58
CA ASP A 158 13.60 -3.67 -0.75
C ASP A 158 14.03 -3.53 0.71
N ILE A 159 13.77 -2.37 1.31
CA ILE A 159 14.20 -2.02 2.68
C ILE A 159 13.65 -3.00 3.73
N ARG A 160 12.55 -3.70 3.44
CA ARG A 160 11.95 -4.67 4.37
C ARG A 160 12.70 -6.01 4.43
N LYS A 161 13.60 -6.27 3.48
CA LYS A 161 14.38 -7.51 3.38
C LYS A 161 15.89 -7.28 3.41
N ALA A 162 16.32 -6.02 3.32
CA ALA A 162 17.72 -5.60 3.21
C ALA A 162 18.51 -5.84 4.49
#